data_AF-A0A921GPN8-F1
#
_entry.id   AF-A0A921GPN8-F1
#
_cell.length_a   1.000
_cell.length_b   1.000
_cell.length_c   1.000
_cell.angle_alpha   90.00
_cell.angle_beta   90.00
_cell.angle_gamma   90.00
#
_symmetry.space_group_name_H-M   'P 1'
#
loop_
_entity.id
_entity.type
_entity.pdbx_description
1 polymer ?
#
loop_
_entity_poly.entity_id
_entity_poly.type
_entity_poly.pdbx_seq_one_letter_code
_entity_poly.pdbx_strand_id
1 'polypeptide(L)'
;EAVAAIREAGGVSVIAHPGSVTSDDDLPVELLEELVEAGLDGVEVHHREHDDAERERLQRFAERHDLLVTGGSDFHGTGKPNLLAENLTDPAVLAEIERRATSGTRIIRP
;
A
#
# COMPACT_ATOMS: atom_id res chain seq x y z
N GLU A 1 11.38 -6.64 -9.40
CA GLU A 1 10.80 -6.58 -10.77
C GLU A 1 9.47 -5.84 -10.84
N ALA A 2 8.46 -6.23 -10.03
CA ALA A 2 7.13 -5.60 -10.09
C ALA A 2 7.11 -4.08 -9.86
N VAL A 3 7.84 -3.58 -8.86
CA VAL A 3 7.96 -2.12 -8.58
C VAL A 3 8.49 -1.37 -9.80
N ALA A 4 9.58 -1.86 -10.41
CA ALA A 4 10.15 -1.27 -11.60
C ALA A 4 9.17 -1.26 -12.78
N ALA A 5 8.45 -2.37 -13.01
CA ALA A 5 7.46 -2.46 -14.08
C ALA A 5 6.29 -1.47 -13.88
N ILE A 6 5.79 -1.31 -12.64
CA ILE A 6 4.75 -0.32 -12.32
C ILE A 6 5.25 1.08 -12.63
N ARG A 7 6.47 1.40 -12.21
CA ARG A 7 7.09 2.71 -12.43
C ARG A 7 7.33 2.99 -13.91
N GLU A 8 7.81 2.02 -14.68
CA GLU A 8 7.99 2.14 -16.14
C GLU A 8 6.66 2.37 -16.86
N ALA A 9 5.56 1.81 -16.35
CA ALA A 9 4.22 2.09 -16.84
C ALA A 9 3.66 3.47 -16.40
N GLY A 10 4.43 4.25 -15.63
CA GLY A 10 4.03 5.55 -15.08
C GLY A 10 3.05 5.45 -13.91
N GLY A 11 2.98 4.29 -13.26
CA GLY A 11 2.16 4.04 -12.08
C GLY A 11 2.85 4.40 -10.77
N VAL A 12 2.11 4.26 -9.67
CA VAL A 12 2.56 4.46 -8.30
C VAL A 12 2.42 3.12 -7.58
N SER A 13 3.50 2.63 -7.00
CA SER A 13 3.58 1.29 -6.42
C SER A 13 3.33 1.31 -4.92
N VAL A 14 2.40 0.47 -4.46
CA VAL A 14 2.05 0.34 -3.04
C VAL A 14 2.11 -1.14 -2.66
N ILE A 15 2.82 -1.48 -1.60
CA ILE A 15 2.79 -2.84 -1.05
C ILE A 15 1.48 -3.02 -0.27
N ALA A 16 0.65 -3.96 -0.73
CA ALA A 16 -0.64 -4.25 -0.12
C ALA A 16 -0.48 -5.18 1.07
N HIS A 17 -1.19 -4.86 2.16
CA HIS A 17 -1.33 -5.62 3.40
C HIS A 17 -0.10 -6.47 3.78
N PRO A 18 1.11 -5.87 3.96
CA PRO A 18 2.35 -6.62 4.14
C PRO A 18 2.40 -7.44 5.46
N GLY A 19 1.56 -7.12 6.44
CA GLY A 19 1.42 -7.88 7.68
C GLY A 19 0.37 -9.00 7.61
N SER A 20 -0.24 -9.26 6.45
CA SER A 20 -1.25 -10.31 6.30
C SER A 20 -0.77 -11.59 5.64
N VAL A 21 0.53 -11.70 5.34
CA VAL A 21 1.11 -12.89 4.73
C VAL A 21 0.92 -14.07 5.68
N THR A 22 -0.03 -14.93 5.33
CA THR A 22 -0.54 -15.97 6.20
C THR A 22 0.55 -16.98 6.56
N SER A 23 0.80 -17.14 7.87
CA SER A 23 1.63 -18.14 8.54
C SER A 23 3.11 -17.75 8.64
N ASP A 24 3.49 -17.34 9.85
CA ASP A 24 4.85 -17.22 10.41
C ASP A 24 5.84 -16.22 9.79
N ASP A 25 5.58 -15.62 8.63
CA ASP A 25 6.47 -14.62 8.04
C ASP A 25 5.71 -13.35 7.62
N ASP A 26 5.57 -12.39 8.55
CA ASP A 26 5.39 -10.98 8.17
C ASP A 26 6.38 -10.63 7.07
N LEU A 27 6.02 -9.76 6.13
CA LEU A 27 6.97 -9.36 5.09
C LEU A 27 8.29 -8.87 5.77
N PRO A 28 9.44 -9.53 5.50
CA PRO A 28 10.68 -9.20 6.18
C PRO A 28 11.03 -7.73 5.94
N VAL A 29 11.57 -7.07 6.96
CA VAL A 29 11.96 -5.65 6.82
C VAL A 29 12.99 -5.50 5.72
N GLU A 30 13.89 -6.47 5.55
CA GLU A 30 14.88 -6.53 4.49
C GLU A 30 14.23 -6.49 3.10
N LEU A 31 13.11 -7.19 2.91
CA LEU A 31 12.39 -7.16 1.65
C LEU A 31 11.68 -5.81 1.44
N LEU A 32 11.14 -5.19 2.49
CA LEU A 32 10.60 -3.83 2.39
C LEU A 32 11.69 -2.82 1.98
N GLU A 33 12.89 -2.93 2.55
CA GLU A 33 14.03 -2.09 2.19
C GLU A 33 14.43 -2.30 0.71
N GLU A 34 14.51 -3.55 0.24
CA GLU A 34 14.76 -3.85 -1.19
C GLU A 34 13.70 -3.25 -2.12
N LEU A 35 12.43 -3.25 -1.71
CA LEU A 35 11.35 -2.62 -2.47
C LEU A 35 11.49 -1.09 -2.49
N VAL A 36 11.88 -0.46 -1.38
CA VAL A 36 12.19 0.97 -1.32
C VAL A 36 13.34 1.32 -2.26
N GLU A 37 14.42 0.54 -2.25
CA GLU A 37 15.55 0.70 -3.18
C GLU A 37 15.12 0.56 -4.65
N ALA A 38 14.16 -0.31 -4.93
CA ALA A 38 13.57 -0.47 -6.26
C ALA A 38 12.63 0.69 -6.67
N GLY A 39 12.28 1.58 -5.73
CA GLY A 39 11.43 2.75 -5.95
C GLY A 39 9.97 2.56 -5.52
N LEU A 40 9.71 1.82 -4.46
CA LEU A 40 8.39 1.72 -3.84
C LEU A 40 7.86 3.10 -3.43
N ASP A 41 6.59 3.39 -3.71
CA ASP A 41 5.99 4.70 -3.41
C ASP A 41 5.16 4.72 -2.13
N GLY A 42 4.65 3.57 -1.69
CA GLY A 42 3.73 3.50 -0.56
C GLY A 42 3.61 2.12 0.09
N VAL A 43 3.00 2.12 1.26
CA VAL A 43 2.67 0.93 2.05
C VAL A 43 1.25 1.04 2.59
N GLU A 44 0.50 -0.05 2.49
CA GLU A 44 -0.80 -0.15 3.13
C GLU A 44 -0.62 -0.39 4.63
N VAL A 45 -1.08 0.55 5.45
CA VAL A 45 -1.02 0.47 6.92
C VAL A 45 -2.40 0.13 7.46
N HIS A 46 -3.44 0.79 6.97
CA HIS A 46 -4.80 0.61 7.47
C HIS A 46 -5.47 -0.58 6.79
N HIS A 47 -5.30 -1.76 7.39
CA HIS A 47 -5.93 -3.00 6.97
C HIS A 47 -6.43 -3.78 8.20
N ARG A 48 -7.43 -4.64 8.04
CA ARG A 48 -8.03 -5.40 9.14
C ARG A 48 -7.10 -6.47 9.72
N GLU A 49 -6.18 -6.96 8.88
CA GLU A 49 -5.24 -8.03 9.24
C GLU A 49 -3.98 -7.47 9.91
N HIS A 50 -3.82 -6.15 9.97
CA HIS A 50 -2.78 -5.50 10.76
C HIS A 50 -3.33 -5.15 12.14
N ASP A 51 -2.75 -5.73 13.18
CA ASP A 51 -2.98 -5.30 14.56
C ASP A 51 -2.32 -3.93 14.83
N ASP A 52 -2.50 -3.41 16.05
CA ASP A 52 -1.97 -2.09 16.41
C ASP A 52 -0.44 -2.03 16.38
N ALA A 53 0.25 -3.11 16.71
CA ALA A 53 1.71 -3.17 16.70
C ALA A 53 2.25 -3.15 15.27
N GLU A 54 1.60 -3.89 14.38
CA GLU A 54 1.94 -3.95 12.97
C GLU A 54 1.68 -2.61 12.27
N ARG A 55 0.53 -1.97 12.56
CA ARG A 55 0.23 -0.61 12.08
C ARG A 55 1.30 0.39 12.50
N GLU A 56 1.71 0.35 13.77
CA GLU A 56 2.74 1.25 14.29
C GLU A 56 4.12 0.97 13.66
N ARG A 57 4.48 -0.31 13.43
CA ARG A 57 5.69 -0.71 12.72
C ARG A 57 5.70 -0.15 11.29
N LEU A 58 4.64 -0.38 10.52
CA LEU A 58 4.54 0.06 9.14
C LEU A 58 4.46 1.59 9.02
N GLN A 59 3.77 2.26 9.94
CA GLN A 59 3.73 3.73 10.02
C GLN A 59 5.12 4.32 10.20
N ARG A 60 5.91 3.82 11.16
CA ARG A 60 7.29 4.28 11.38
C ARG A 60 8.21 3.96 10.19
N PHE A 61 7.98 2.83 9.51
CA PHE A 61 8.71 2.48 8.30
C PHE A 61 8.39 3.48 7.18
N ALA A 62 7.12 3.79 6.96
CA ALA A 62 6.68 4.76 5.97
C ALA A 62 7.27 6.15 6.21
N GLU A 63 7.23 6.62 7.46
CA GLU A 63 7.80 7.92 7.86
C GLU A 63 9.31 8.00 7.63
N ARG A 64 10.04 6.92 7.88
CA ARG A 64 11.50 6.86 7.66
C ARG A 64 11.88 7.01 6.20
N HIS A 65 11.05 6.47 5.31
CA HIS A 65 11.34 6.32 3.88
C HIS A 65 10.51 7.26 2.99
N ASP A 66 9.76 8.20 3.58
CA ASP A 66 8.87 9.15 2.88
C ASP A 66 7.84 8.45 1.97
N LEU A 67 7.32 7.31 2.43
CA LEU A 67 6.34 6.51 1.71
C LEU A 67 4.92 7.00 1.98
N LEU A 68 4.06 6.86 0.97
CA LEU A 68 2.63 7.08 1.12
C LEU A 68 2.01 6.01 2.02
N VAL A 69 1.15 6.44 2.93
CA VAL A 69 0.37 5.56 3.81
C VAL A 69 -1.03 5.38 3.24
N THR A 70 -1.36 4.15 2.87
CA THR A 70 -2.69 3.82 2.32
C THR A 70 -3.50 2.94 3.25
N GLY A 71 -4.78 2.82 2.92
CA GLY A 71 -5.73 1.92 3.56
C GLY A 71 -6.75 1.38 2.57
N GLY A 72 -7.11 0.12 2.77
CA GLY A 72 -8.00 -0.62 1.90
C GLY A 72 -8.76 -1.70 2.67
N SER A 73 -9.95 -2.03 2.18
CA SER A 73 -10.77 -3.07 2.79
C SER A 73 -10.44 -4.47 2.31
N ASP A 74 -9.76 -4.64 1.17
CA ASP A 74 -9.59 -5.94 0.51
C ASP A 74 -10.92 -6.73 0.38
N PHE A 75 -11.98 -6.03 -0.04
CA PHE A 75 -13.35 -6.56 -0.05
C PHE A 75 -13.55 -7.57 -1.19
N HIS A 76 -14.04 -8.76 -0.83
CA HIS A 76 -14.25 -9.88 -1.76
C HIS A 76 -15.71 -10.38 -1.77
N GLY A 77 -16.68 -9.52 -1.45
CA GLY A 77 -18.09 -9.93 -1.36
C GLY A 77 -18.32 -10.88 -0.19
N THR A 78 -18.91 -12.03 -0.45
CA THR A 78 -19.12 -13.09 0.56
C THR A 78 -17.89 -14.01 0.73
N GLY A 79 -16.81 -13.79 -0.03
CA GLY A 79 -15.61 -14.63 -0.01
C GLY A 79 -14.65 -14.33 1.15
N LYS A 80 -14.76 -13.15 1.77
CA LYS A 80 -14.00 -12.74 2.95
C LYS A 80 -14.92 -11.98 3.92
N PRO A 81 -14.59 -11.93 5.22
CA PRO A 81 -15.38 -11.18 6.20
C PRO A 81 -15.23 -9.66 6.10
N ASN A 82 -14.26 -9.18 5.31
CA ASN A 82 -13.99 -7.75 5.13
C ASN A 82 -15.26 -7.04 4.62
N LEU A 83 -15.57 -5.87 5.18
CA LEU A 83 -16.66 -5.01 4.72
C LEU A 83 -16.10 -3.95 3.76
N LEU A 84 -16.86 -3.63 2.72
CA LEU A 84 -16.48 -2.55 1.80
C LEU A 84 -16.27 -1.25 2.58
N ALA A 85 -15.15 -0.58 2.33
CA ALA A 85 -14.77 0.69 2.94
C ALA A 85 -14.53 0.64 4.47
N GLU A 86 -14.26 -0.53 5.06
CA GLU A 86 -13.92 -0.64 6.50
C GLU A 86 -12.56 -0.01 6.88
N ASN A 87 -11.67 0.16 5.89
CA ASN A 87 -10.48 1.00 5.98
C ASN A 87 -10.39 1.88 4.74
N LEU A 88 -9.78 3.05 4.89
CA LEU A 88 -9.76 4.10 3.87
C LEU A 88 -8.35 4.68 3.72
N THR A 89 -8.08 5.24 2.55
CA THR A 89 -6.93 6.10 2.28
C THR A 89 -7.35 7.56 2.43
N ASP A 90 -6.54 8.38 3.08
CA ASP A 90 -6.81 9.82 3.21
C ASP A 90 -6.90 10.49 1.81
N PRO A 91 -7.89 11.36 1.55
CA PRO A 91 -8.02 12.06 0.27
C PRO A 91 -6.76 12.82 -0.17
N ALA A 92 -5.96 13.34 0.75
CA ALA A 92 -4.69 13.99 0.45
C ALA A 92 -3.65 13.00 -0.08
N VAL A 93 -3.61 11.78 0.46
CA VAL A 93 -2.76 10.71 -0.06
C VAL A 93 -3.22 10.29 -1.45
N LEU A 94 -4.54 10.19 -1.70
CA LEU A 94 -5.06 9.94 -3.04
C LEU A 94 -4.64 11.03 -4.04
N ALA A 95 -4.76 12.31 -3.67
CA ALA A 95 -4.30 13.42 -4.50
C ALA A 95 -2.79 13.34 -4.80
N GLU A 96 -1.99 12.90 -3.84
CA GLU A 96 -0.56 12.70 -4.03
C GLU A 96 -0.25 11.51 -4.97
N ILE A 97 -1.00 10.40 -4.88
CA ILE A 97 -0.92 9.30 -5.85
C ILE A 97 -1.23 9.81 -7.26
N GLU A 98 -2.31 10.57 -7.44
CA GLU A 98 -2.66 11.17 -8.73
C GLU A 98 -1.56 12.10 -9.26
N ARG A 99 -0.90 12.85 -8.36
CA ARG A 99 0.20 13.78 -8.71
C ARG A 99 1.47 13.05 -9.13
N ARG A 100 1.81 11.92 -8.49
CA ARG A 100 3.00 11.12 -8.81
C ARG A 100 2.84 10.28 -10.07
N ALA A 101 1.62 9.84 -10.37
CA ALA A 101 1.34 9.08 -11.58
C ALA A 101 1.66 9.89 -12.84
N THR A 102 2.39 9.27 -13.76
CA THR A 102 2.77 9.88 -15.05
C THR A 102 2.16 9.15 -16.25
N SER A 103 1.37 8.09 -16.00
CA SER A 103 0.68 7.36 -17.06
C SER A 103 -0.28 8.29 -17.82
N GLY A 104 -0.41 8.06 -19.13
CA GLY A 104 -1.41 8.77 -19.96
C GLY A 104 -2.85 8.28 -19.74
N THR A 105 -3.10 7.40 -18.76
CA THR A 105 -4.41 6.83 -18.50
C THR A 105 -5.32 7.87 -17.87
N ARG A 106 -6.50 8.04 -18.46
CA ARG A 106 -7.52 8.95 -17.92
C ARG A 106 -8.05 8.41 -16.58
N ILE A 107 -7.99 9.25 -15.54
CA ILE A 107 -8.69 9.01 -14.27
C ILE A 107 -10.20 9.23 -14.47
N ILE A 108 -11.01 8.25 -14.07
CA ILE A 108 -12.47 8.35 -14.06
C ILE A 108 -12.89 8.64 -12.63
N ARG A 109 -13.66 9.72 -12.45
CA ARG A 109 -14.28 10.07 -11.17
C ARG A 109 -15.75 9.65 -11.17
N PRO A 110 -16.33 9.31 -10.01
CA PRO A 110 -17.76 9.05 -9.88
C PRO A 110 -18.63 10.23 -10.36
#